data_AF-A0A955UIP4-F1
#
_entry.id   AF-A0A955UIP4-F1
#
_cell.length_a   1.000
_cell.length_b   1.000
_cell.length_c   1.000
_cell.angle_alpha   90.00
_cell.angle_beta   90.00
_cell.angle_gamma   90.00
#
_symmetry.space_group_name_H-M   'P 1'
#
loop_
_entity.id
_entity.type
_entity.pdbx_description
1 polymer ?
#
loop_
_entity_poly.entity_id
_entity_poly.type
_entity_poly.pdbx_seq_one_letter_code
_entity_poly.pdbx_strand_id
1 'polypeptide(L)'
;MADSPAFVWLCEQLQEQTRLDRIEVRGTVRIALKLGGFDPERVRAAQMRVVIERVLPRELVARGVDDAEALCRRLGASLPMEDDARPRESAPDVFGRLSGAPRTIPGDE
;
A
#
# COMPACT_ATOMS: atom_id res chain seq x y z
N MET A 1 7.32 -14.97 -4.65
CA MET A 1 6.67 -13.67 -4.45
C MET A 1 7.04 -13.20 -3.07
N ALA A 2 7.80 -12.12 -2.97
CA ALA A 2 8.20 -11.54 -1.70
C ALA A 2 7.18 -10.45 -1.35
N ASP A 3 6.46 -10.62 -0.25
CA ASP A 3 5.59 -9.56 0.24
C ASP A 3 6.45 -8.37 0.69
N SER A 4 5.90 -7.15 0.67
CA SER A 4 6.64 -5.95 1.09
C SER A 4 7.00 -6.00 2.58
N PRO A 5 8.12 -5.35 3.01
CA PRO A 5 8.50 -5.27 4.42
C PRO A 5 7.40 -4.67 5.30
N ALA A 6 6.74 -3.61 4.83
CA ALA A 6 5.63 -2.97 5.53
C ALA A 6 4.43 -3.93 5.73
N PHE A 7 4.14 -4.77 4.74
CA PHE A 7 3.10 -5.79 4.86
C PHE A 7 3.45 -6.85 5.90
N VAL A 8 4.67 -7.37 5.85
CA VAL A 8 5.14 -8.40 6.80
C VAL A 8 5.08 -7.85 8.22
N TRP A 9 5.65 -6.67 8.44
CA TRP A 9 5.65 -6.00 9.75
C TRP A 9 4.23 -5.81 10.28
N LEU A 10 3.30 -5.29 9.47
CA LEU A 10 1.93 -5.08 9.93
C LEU A 10 1.24 -6.39 10.30
N CYS A 11 1.46 -7.46 9.53
CA CYS A 11 0.89 -8.76 9.83
C CYS A 11 1.42 -9.33 11.16
N GLU A 12 2.72 -9.20 11.42
CA GLU A 12 3.31 -9.62 12.69
C GLU A 12 2.74 -8.83 13.85
N GLN A 13 2.71 -7.49 13.74
CA GLN A 13 2.17 -6.65 14.82
C GLN A 13 0.68 -6.89 15.11
N LEU A 14 -0.12 -7.20 14.10
CA LEU A 14 -1.54 -7.53 14.29
C LEU A 14 -1.71 -8.90 14.93
N GLN A 15 -0.89 -9.89 14.54
CA GLN A 15 -0.94 -11.22 15.14
C GLN A 15 -0.55 -11.19 16.63
N GLU A 16 0.39 -10.33 17.02
CA GLU A 16 0.80 -10.16 18.42
C GLU A 16 -0.24 -9.42 19.29
N GLN A 17 -1.03 -8.53 18.69
CA GLN A 17 -1.96 -7.65 19.41
C GLN A 17 -3.43 -8.04 19.28
N THR A 18 -3.75 -9.06 18.49
CA THR A 18 -5.11 -9.56 18.29
C THR A 18 -5.17 -11.07 18.52
N ARG A 19 -6.38 -11.63 18.51
CA ARG A 19 -6.59 -13.08 18.60
C ARG A 19 -6.64 -13.76 17.22
N LEU A 20 -6.45 -12.99 16.15
CA LEU A 20 -6.52 -13.49 14.79
C LEU A 20 -5.32 -14.39 14.51
N ASP A 21 -5.56 -15.52 13.84
CA ASP A 21 -4.49 -16.38 13.39
C ASP A 21 -3.73 -15.78 12.19
N ARG A 22 -2.59 -16.38 11.86
CA ARG A 22 -1.71 -15.90 10.79
C ARG A 22 -2.42 -15.76 9.42
N ILE A 23 -3.30 -16.70 9.08
CA ILE A 23 -4.04 -16.69 7.82
C ILE A 23 -5.09 -15.58 7.86
N GLU A 24 -5.82 -15.46 8.96
CA GLU A 24 -6.81 -14.40 9.16
C GLU A 24 -6.19 -13.01 9.05
N VAL A 25 -5.07 -12.78 9.74
CA VAL A 25 -4.36 -11.50 9.70
C VAL A 25 -3.92 -11.17 8.28
N ARG A 26 -3.22 -12.10 7.60
CA ARG A 26 -2.73 -11.85 6.24
C ARG A 26 -3.86 -11.63 5.25
N GLY A 27 -4.95 -12.38 5.38
CA GLY A 27 -6.16 -12.20 4.57
C GLY A 27 -6.78 -10.83 4.80
N THR A 28 -6.90 -10.40 6.06
CA THR A 28 -7.41 -9.08 6.47
C THR A 28 -6.61 -7.96 5.82
N VAL A 29 -5.28 -8.00 5.99
CA VAL A 29 -4.39 -6.95 5.49
C VAL A 29 -4.40 -6.91 3.97
N ARG A 30 -4.42 -8.08 3.28
CA ARG A 30 -4.55 -8.13 1.81
C ARG A 30 -5.87 -7.53 1.33
N ILE A 31 -6.99 -7.81 2.01
CA ILE A 31 -8.29 -7.23 1.66
C ILE A 31 -8.26 -5.72 1.86
N ALA A 32 -7.78 -5.25 3.01
CA ALA A 32 -7.67 -3.82 3.32
C ALA A 32 -6.80 -3.07 2.30
N LEU A 33 -5.66 -3.65 1.89
CA LEU A 33 -4.81 -3.08 0.86
C LEU A 33 -5.53 -3.00 -0.50
N LYS A 34 -6.20 -4.08 -0.92
CA LYS A 34 -6.96 -4.10 -2.17
C LYS A 34 -8.10 -3.08 -2.18
N LEU A 35 -8.81 -2.93 -1.06
CA LEU A 35 -9.86 -1.91 -0.89
C LEU A 35 -9.28 -0.48 -0.96
N GLY A 36 -8.04 -0.29 -0.50
CA GLY A 36 -7.29 0.96 -0.65
C GLY A 36 -6.62 1.16 -2.03
N GLY A 37 -6.74 0.20 -2.94
CA GLY A 37 -6.10 0.25 -4.27
C GLY A 37 -4.60 -0.05 -4.27
N PHE A 38 -4.06 -0.66 -3.22
CA PHE A 38 -2.64 -0.98 -3.09
C PHE A 38 -2.36 -2.47 -3.26
N ASP A 39 -1.14 -2.77 -3.71
CA ASP A 39 -0.65 -4.13 -3.87
C ASP A 39 0.25 -4.55 -2.68
N PRO A 40 0.02 -5.71 -2.05
CA PRO A 40 0.77 -6.17 -0.86
C PRO A 40 2.26 -6.41 -1.12
N GLU A 41 2.66 -6.70 -2.36
CA GLU A 41 4.07 -6.93 -2.72
C GLU A 41 4.82 -5.61 -2.95
N ARG A 42 4.10 -4.50 -3.20
CA ARG A 42 4.68 -3.21 -3.59
C ARG A 42 4.34 -2.02 -2.69
N VAL A 43 3.48 -2.21 -1.70
CA VAL A 43 3.04 -1.13 -0.80
C VAL A 43 4.22 -0.56 0.00
N ARG A 44 4.32 0.76 0.00
CA ARG A 44 5.32 1.51 0.80
C ARG A 44 4.77 1.90 2.17
N ALA A 45 5.65 2.31 3.08
CA ALA A 45 5.26 2.73 4.43
C ALA A 45 4.19 3.84 4.42
N ALA A 46 4.36 4.89 3.59
CA ALA A 46 3.39 5.98 3.51
C ALA A 46 1.99 5.50 3.07
N GLN A 47 1.94 4.59 2.08
CA GLN A 47 0.69 4.00 1.58
C GLN A 47 0.06 3.07 2.62
N MET A 48 0.89 2.25 3.28
CA MET A 48 0.45 1.37 4.35
C MET A 48 -0.17 2.17 5.50
N ARG A 49 0.42 3.32 5.86
CA ARG A 49 -0.14 4.20 6.90
C ARG A 49 -1.56 4.67 6.57
N VAL A 50 -1.81 5.08 5.32
CA VAL A 50 -3.16 5.46 4.88
C VAL A 50 -4.14 4.30 5.04
N VAL A 51 -3.72 3.09 4.69
CA VAL A 51 -4.56 1.88 4.83
C VAL A 51 -4.85 1.56 6.29
N ILE A 52 -3.82 1.62 7.15
CA ILE A 52 -3.95 1.44 8.60
C ILE A 52 -4.95 2.44 9.20
N GLU A 53 -4.89 3.70 8.79
CA GLU A 53 -5.73 4.76 9.37
C GLU A 53 -7.15 4.79 8.80
N ARG A 54 -7.35 4.43 7.53
CA ARG A 54 -8.62 4.67 6.81
C ARG A 54 -9.44 3.42 6.49
N VAL A 55 -8.81 2.26 6.37
CA VAL A 55 -9.47 1.04 5.88
C VAL A 55 -9.42 -0.07 6.91
N LEU A 56 -8.24 -0.33 7.47
CA LEU A 56 -8.00 -1.42 8.39
C LEU A 56 -8.89 -1.43 9.66
N PRO A 57 -9.26 -0.30 10.29
CA PRO A 57 -10.07 -0.34 11.50
C PRO A 57 -11.42 -1.00 11.26
N ARG A 58 -12.07 -0.68 10.13
CA ARG A 58 -13.35 -1.27 9.74
C ARG A 58 -13.24 -2.78 9.52
N GLU A 59 -12.16 -3.22 8.87
CA GLU A 59 -11.91 -4.64 8.59
C GLU A 59 -11.59 -5.46 9.85
N LEU A 60 -10.99 -4.82 10.86
CA LEU A 60 -10.72 -5.42 12.17
C LEU A 60 -11.98 -5.51 13.04
N VAL A 61 -12.82 -4.46 13.06
CA VAL A 61 -14.12 -4.51 13.74
C VAL A 61 -15.00 -5.61 13.16
N ALA A 62 -15.02 -5.76 11.83
CA ALA A 62 -15.76 -6.83 11.16
C ALA A 62 -15.29 -8.25 11.56
N ARG A 63 -14.09 -8.37 12.14
CA ARG A 63 -13.51 -9.61 12.68
C ARG A 63 -13.59 -9.71 14.20
N GLY A 64 -14.34 -8.82 14.85
CA GLY A 64 -14.54 -8.84 16.31
C GLY A 64 -13.37 -8.26 17.12
N VAL A 65 -12.57 -7.36 16.53
CA VAL A 65 -11.57 -6.59 17.28
C VAL A 65 -12.21 -5.30 17.78
N ASP A 66 -12.51 -5.23 19.08
CA ASP A 66 -13.24 -4.11 19.69
C ASP A 66 -12.46 -2.77 19.66
N ASP A 67 -11.16 -2.78 19.99
CA ASP A 67 -10.30 -1.58 20.05
C ASP A 67 -9.56 -1.26 18.74
N ALA A 68 -10.17 -1.59 17.60
CA ALA A 68 -9.52 -1.51 16.29
C ALA A 68 -8.95 -0.13 15.95
N GLU A 69 -9.68 0.96 16.23
CA GLU A 69 -9.21 2.33 15.92
C GLU A 69 -8.02 2.75 16.78
N ALA A 70 -8.02 2.40 18.07
CA ALA A 70 -6.90 2.68 18.96
C ALA A 70 -5.67 1.87 18.56
N LEU A 71 -5.86 0.59 18.22
CA LEU A 71 -4.80 -0.28 17.71
C LEU A 71 -4.20 0.28 16.41
N CYS A 72 -5.03 0.60 15.42
CA CYS A 72 -4.57 1.15 14.15
C CYS A 72 -3.81 2.47 14.31
N ARG A 73 -4.26 3.37 15.19
CA ARG A 73 -3.51 4.61 15.48
C ARG A 73 -2.12 4.35 16.04
N ARG A 74 -1.98 3.41 16.98
CA ARG A 74 -0.66 3.03 17.52
C ARG A 74 0.22 2.42 16.43
N LEU A 75 -0.33 1.49 15.64
CA LEU A 75 0.39 0.83 14.54
C LEU A 75 0.85 1.83 13.47
N GLY A 76 0.01 2.78 13.09
CA GLY A 76 0.38 3.82 12.12
C GLY A 76 1.48 4.75 12.62
N ALA A 77 1.54 5.00 13.94
CA ALA A 77 2.59 5.80 14.57
C ALA A 77 3.92 5.02 14.73
N SER A 78 3.85 3.71 14.94
CA SER A 78 5.02 2.83 15.09
C SER A 78 5.52 2.22 13.79
N LEU A 79 4.83 2.49 12.67
CA LEU A 79 5.21 1.97 11.36
C LEU A 79 6.65 2.41 11.02
N PRO A 80 7.56 1.47 10.71
CA PRO A 80 8.92 1.83 10.33
C PRO A 80 8.85 2.62 9.01
N MET A 81 9.11 3.92 9.10
CA MET A 81 9.33 4.74 7.91
C MET A 81 10.71 4.39 7.38
N GLU A 82 10.78 3.39 6.51
CA GLU A 82 11.92 3.28 5.62
C GLU A 82 11.95 4.53 4.74
N ASP A 83 13.09 5.22 4.74
CA ASP A 83 13.31 6.46 4.02
C ASP A 83 12.95 6.27 2.53
N ASP A 84 11.85 6.90 2.11
CA ASP A 84 11.29 6.83 0.74
C ASP A 84 12.24 7.49 -0.30
N ALA A 85 13.47 7.87 0.08
CA ALA A 85 14.46 8.55 -0.75
C ALA A 85 15.20 7.63 -1.74
N ARG A 86 14.57 6.55 -2.19
CA ARG A 86 14.82 6.07 -3.54
C ARG A 86 13.55 6.23 -4.36
N PRO A 87 13.47 7.26 -5.22
CA PRO A 87 12.56 7.23 -6.34
C PRO A 87 12.98 6.01 -7.18
N ARG A 88 12.28 4.90 -6.98
CA ARG A 88 12.45 3.73 -7.82
C ARG A 88 11.75 4.03 -9.14
N GLU A 89 12.56 4.63 -10.01
CA GLU A 89 12.34 4.98 -11.40
C GLU A 89 11.14 5.91 -11.63
N SER A 90 11.45 7.08 -12.16
CA SER A 90 10.51 7.92 -12.90
C SER A 90 9.52 7.05 -13.66
N ALA A 91 8.29 7.50 -13.76
CA ALA A 91 7.43 7.13 -14.86
C ALA A 91 7.70 8.14 -16.00
N PRO A 92 8.65 7.97 -16.93
CA PRO A 92 8.80 8.91 -18.03
C PRO A 92 8.28 8.30 -19.33
N ASP A 93 7.02 7.86 -19.49
CA ASP A 93 6.59 7.44 -20.86
C ASP A 93 5.10 7.30 -21.19
N VAL A 94 4.13 7.83 -20.43
CA VAL A 94 2.70 7.67 -20.84
C VAL A 94 2.13 8.89 -21.55
N PHE A 95 2.61 10.11 -21.25
CA PHE A 95 2.04 11.34 -21.84
C PHE A 95 2.87 11.99 -22.94
N GLY A 96 4.12 11.56 -23.18
CA GLY A 96 4.97 12.12 -24.24
C GLY A 96 4.74 11.53 -25.64
N ARG A 97 4.14 10.33 -25.73
CA ARG A 97 4.07 9.57 -26.99
C ARG A 97 2.82 9.82 -27.84
N LEU A 98 1.82 10.52 -27.29
CA LEU A 98 0.56 10.82 -27.97
C LEU A 98 0.48 12.25 -28.52
N SER A 99 1.52 13.07 -28.36
CA SER A 99 1.53 14.45 -28.88
C SER A 99 2.94 14.86 -29.29
N GLY A 100 3.28 14.69 -30.58
CA GLY A 100 4.49 15.30 -31.12
C GLY A 100 5.17 14.58 -32.28
N ALA A 101 4.43 14.05 -33.25
CA ALA A 101 4.99 13.83 -34.59
C ALA A 101 4.55 14.98 -35.51
N PRO A 102 5.37 16.00 -35.78
CA PRO A 102 5.20 16.75 -37.01
C PRO A 102 5.62 15.83 -38.15
N ARG A 103 4.62 15.32 -38.90
CA ARG A 103 4.85 14.84 -40.26
C ARG A 103 5.43 16.01 -41.05
N THR A 104 6.75 16.02 -41.28
CA THR A 104 7.33 16.79 -42.36
C THR A 104 6.84 16.19 -43.67
N ILE A 105 5.96 16.92 -44.36
CA ILE A 105 5.54 16.64 -45.73
C ILE A 105 6.71 17.06 -46.64
N PRO A 106 7.20 16.19 -47.54
CA PRO A 106 8.20 16.59 -48.52
C PRO A 106 7.53 17.28 -49.72
N GLY A 107 8.05 18.44 -50.12
CA GLY A 107 7.74 19.06 -51.40
C GLY A 107 7.89 20.58 -51.37
N ASP A 108 9.00 21.10 -51.91
CA ASP A 108 9.03 22.04 -53.05
C ASP A 108 10.49 22.42 -53.36
N GLU A 109 11.08 21.81 -54.39
CA GLU A 109 11.99 22.46 -55.38
C GLU A 109 12.22 21.53 -56.58
#